data_AF-A0A7S3HKX2-F1
#
_entry.id   AF-A0A7S3HKX2-F1
#
_cell.length_a   1.000
_cell.length_b   1.000
_cell.length_c   1.000
_cell.angle_alpha   90.00
_cell.angle_beta   90.00
_cell.angle_gamma   90.00
#
_symmetry.space_group_name_H-M   'P 1'
#
loop_
_entity.id
_entity.type
_entity.pdbx_description
1 polymer ?
#
loop_
_entity_poly.entity_id
_entity_poly.type
_entity_poly.pdbx_seq_one_letter_code
_entity_poly.pdbx_strand_id
1 'polypeptide(L)'
;MESTNFSRRIDETCYDADSLPTYPARVLAVHVAQKGVQAGALGGLLMVPVISYLRKLPLRTAWTRVMVPAPFIGTAISLSMLFAMDYYKPMGLEGVDDRAFRIMNNAGQVKVDKYSTVAMAAGAAIGAVTIGGLSAILAGASTGVAAGVGVYSAEKAGWVETLKEFKLPEINKD
;
A
#
# COMPACT_ATOMS: atom_id res chain seq x y z
N MET A 1 0.46 27.62 7.21
CA MET A 1 0.57 26.16 7.37
C MET A 1 -0.61 25.61 8.17
N GLU A 2 -1.82 26.10 7.90
CA GLU A 2 -3.02 25.64 8.64
C GLU A 2 -3.62 24.38 8.00
N SER A 3 -3.45 24.23 6.67
CA SER A 3 -3.83 23.05 5.88
C SER A 3 -3.17 21.75 6.33
N THR A 4 -1.98 21.83 6.94
CA THR A 4 -1.21 20.67 7.44
C THR A 4 -1.38 20.41 8.93
N ASN A 5 -2.28 21.15 9.60
CA ASN A 5 -2.60 20.86 10.99
C ASN A 5 -3.41 19.56 11.09
N PHE A 6 -2.76 18.45 11.45
CA PHE A 6 -3.37 17.13 11.60
C PHE A 6 -4.45 17.06 12.69
N SER A 7 -4.47 18.03 13.60
CA SER A 7 -5.45 18.14 14.69
C SER A 7 -6.61 19.07 14.35
N ARG A 8 -6.60 19.70 13.15
CA ARG A 8 -7.70 20.57 12.72
C ARG A 8 -8.97 19.75 12.53
N ARG A 9 -10.03 20.16 13.23
CA ARG A 9 -11.38 19.64 13.01
C ARG A 9 -12.03 20.33 11.82
N ILE A 10 -12.87 19.60 11.11
CA ILE A 10 -13.67 20.20 10.04
C ILE A 10 -14.69 21.19 10.63
N ASP A 11 -15.01 22.23 9.87
CA ASP A 11 -16.13 23.12 10.17
C ASP A 11 -17.43 22.44 9.72
N GLU A 12 -18.20 21.94 10.68
CA GLU A 12 -19.48 21.26 10.48
C GLU A 12 -20.56 22.22 9.95
N THR A 13 -20.33 23.54 9.97
CA THR A 13 -21.30 24.50 9.38
C THR A 13 -21.20 24.59 7.86
N CYS A 14 -20.05 24.23 7.29
CA CYS A 14 -19.78 24.31 5.86
C CYS A 14 -20.10 23.02 5.10
N TYR A 15 -20.21 21.89 5.80
CA TYR A 15 -20.37 20.57 5.22
C TYR A 15 -21.35 19.73 6.01
N ASP A 16 -22.09 18.85 5.32
CA ASP A 16 -22.96 17.89 6.01
C ASP A 16 -22.09 16.97 6.89
N ALA A 17 -22.45 16.83 8.17
CA ALA A 17 -21.60 16.18 9.18
C ALA A 17 -21.25 14.72 8.83
N ASP A 18 -22.10 14.06 8.04
CA ASP A 18 -21.92 12.69 7.59
C ASP A 18 -21.05 12.56 6.32
N SER A 19 -20.74 13.67 5.65
CA SER A 19 -20.05 13.66 4.35
C SER A 19 -18.52 13.63 4.45
N LEU A 20 -17.94 14.15 5.54
CA LEU A 20 -16.49 14.37 5.66
C LEU A 20 -15.92 13.82 6.99
N PRO A 21 -14.64 13.39 7.00
CA PRO A 21 -14.00 12.94 8.22
C PRO A 21 -13.75 14.09 9.18
N THR A 22 -13.85 13.83 10.48
CA THR A 22 -13.56 14.81 11.54
C THR A 22 -12.16 15.44 11.41
N TYR A 23 -11.18 14.71 10.88
CA TYR A 23 -9.80 15.15 10.71
C TYR A 23 -9.28 14.90 9.28
N PRO A 24 -9.61 15.77 8.31
CA PRO A 24 -9.29 15.58 6.90
C PRO A 24 -7.79 15.46 6.60
N ALA A 25 -6.96 16.32 7.19
CA ALA A 25 -5.51 16.29 7.01
C ALA A 25 -4.89 14.96 7.47
N ARG A 26 -5.43 14.36 8.55
CA ARG A 26 -4.98 13.05 9.04
C ARG A 26 -5.36 11.94 8.08
N VAL A 27 -6.58 11.95 7.55
CA VAL A 27 -7.03 10.97 6.55
C VAL A 27 -6.16 11.04 5.30
N LEU A 28 -5.87 12.25 4.82
CA LEU A 28 -5.00 12.45 3.67
C LEU A 28 -3.58 11.92 3.91
N ALA A 29 -2.95 12.26 5.04
CA ALA A 29 -1.61 11.79 5.35
C ALA A 29 -1.53 10.27 5.56
N VAL A 30 -2.53 9.67 6.24
CA VAL A 30 -2.62 8.21 6.39
C VAL A 30 -2.77 7.53 5.02
N HIS A 31 -3.62 8.06 4.15
CA HIS A 31 -3.78 7.53 2.81
C HIS A 31 -2.49 7.60 2.00
N VAL A 32 -1.81 8.75 2.00
CA VAL A 32 -0.51 8.91 1.31
C VAL A 32 0.52 7.94 1.87
N ALA A 33 0.60 7.80 3.19
CA ALA A 33 1.50 6.83 3.83
C ALA A 33 1.18 5.39 3.41
N GLN A 34 -0.09 5.00 3.38
CA GLN A 34 -0.52 3.68 2.90
C GLN A 34 -0.15 3.44 1.44
N LYS A 35 -0.28 4.45 0.57
CA LYS A 35 0.19 4.35 -0.82
C LYS A 35 1.71 4.25 -0.91
N GLY A 36 2.45 4.95 -0.04
CA GLY A 36 3.88 4.78 0.11
C GLY A 36 4.28 3.36 0.52
N VAL A 37 3.58 2.76 1.49
CA VAL A 37 3.76 1.36 1.90
C VAL A 37 3.50 0.41 0.72
N GLN A 38 2.40 0.58 0.00
CA GLN A 38 2.04 -0.25 -1.16
C GLN A 38 3.08 -0.15 -2.30
N ALA A 39 3.46 1.08 -2.66
CA ALA A 39 4.45 1.33 -3.70
C ALA A 39 5.83 0.80 -3.32
N GLY A 40 6.25 1.04 -2.07
CA GLY A 40 7.50 0.52 -1.52
C GLY A 40 7.53 -1.01 -1.50
N ALA A 41 6.46 -1.66 -1.06
CA ALA A 41 6.34 -3.11 -1.04
C ALA A 41 6.43 -3.72 -2.45
N LEU A 42 5.72 -3.16 -3.44
CA LEU A 42 5.80 -3.60 -4.84
C LEU A 42 7.20 -3.42 -5.41
N GLY A 43 7.79 -2.23 -5.23
CA GLY A 43 9.16 -1.95 -5.67
C GLY A 43 10.17 -2.89 -5.02
N GLY A 44 10.03 -3.13 -3.70
CA GLY A 44 10.85 -4.10 -2.96
C GLY A 44 10.76 -5.49 -3.56
N LEU A 45 9.54 -5.99 -3.83
CA LEU A 45 9.32 -7.34 -4.36
C LEU A 45 10.01 -7.52 -5.73
N LEU A 46 9.90 -6.52 -6.60
CA LEU A 46 10.57 -6.51 -7.91
C LEU A 46 12.11 -6.44 -7.79
N MET A 47 12.63 -5.78 -6.75
CA MET A 47 14.07 -5.63 -6.52
C MET A 47 14.72 -6.86 -5.87
N VAL A 48 13.96 -7.76 -5.21
CA VAL A 48 14.52 -8.99 -4.60
C VAL A 48 15.37 -9.82 -5.59
N PRO A 49 14.86 -10.24 -6.77
CA PRO A 49 15.66 -11.03 -7.70
C PRO A 49 16.87 -10.26 -8.25
N VAL A 50 16.71 -8.95 -8.52
CA VAL A 50 17.79 -8.08 -9.00
C VAL A 50 18.93 -8.03 -7.98
N ILE A 51 18.62 -7.79 -6.70
CA ILE A 51 19.62 -7.73 -5.63
C ILE A 51 20.23 -9.10 -5.34
N SER A 52 19.42 -10.18 -5.36
CA SER A 52 19.93 -11.54 -5.19
C SER A 52 20.97 -11.88 -6.26
N TYR A 53 20.68 -11.56 -7.52
CA TYR A 53 21.58 -11.78 -8.65
C TYR A 53 22.85 -10.90 -8.56
N LEU A 54 22.70 -9.58 -8.47
CA LEU A 54 23.83 -8.65 -8.51
C LEU A 54 24.79 -8.80 -7.31
N ARG A 55 24.25 -9.15 -6.13
CA ARG A 55 25.05 -9.32 -4.90
C ARG A 55 25.41 -10.77 -4.62
N LYS A 56 25.03 -11.72 -5.49
CA LYS A 56 25.21 -13.17 -5.31
C LYS A 56 24.73 -13.64 -3.92
N LEU A 57 23.61 -13.09 -3.45
CA LEU A 57 23.03 -13.42 -2.15
C LEU A 57 22.02 -14.54 -2.29
N PRO A 58 21.94 -15.47 -1.32
CA PRO A 58 20.82 -16.41 -1.23
C PRO A 58 19.49 -15.65 -1.25
N LEU A 59 18.50 -16.17 -1.98
CA LEU A 59 17.22 -15.47 -2.20
C LEU A 59 16.55 -15.08 -0.88
N ARG A 60 16.59 -15.95 0.13
CA ARG A 60 16.07 -15.69 1.49
C ARG A 60 16.71 -14.46 2.13
N THR A 61 18.03 -14.30 1.99
CA THR A 61 18.78 -13.17 2.55
C THR A 61 18.51 -11.88 1.79
N ALA A 62 18.41 -11.96 0.45
CA ALA A 62 18.03 -10.81 -0.38
C ALA A 62 16.61 -10.34 -0.06
N TRP A 63 15.68 -11.28 0.08
CA TRP A 63 14.28 -11.03 0.40
C TRP A 63 14.13 -10.24 1.71
N THR A 64 14.72 -10.68 2.82
CA THR A 64 14.62 -9.92 4.08
C THR A 64 15.30 -8.56 4.00
N ARG A 65 16.48 -8.46 3.38
CA ARG A 65 17.22 -7.20 3.25
C ARG A 65 16.49 -6.14 2.41
N VAL A 66 15.70 -6.57 1.43
CA VAL A 66 14.97 -5.65 0.55
C VAL A 66 13.55 -5.39 1.07
N MET A 67 12.82 -6.43 1.45
CA MET A 67 11.40 -6.31 1.80
C MET A 67 11.16 -5.60 3.14
N VAL A 68 12.10 -5.67 4.09
CA VAL A 68 11.97 -4.96 5.37
C VAL A 68 12.01 -3.44 5.18
N PRO A 69 13.05 -2.83 4.58
CA PRO A 69 13.11 -1.38 4.45
C PRO A 69 12.18 -0.81 3.38
N ALA A 70 11.77 -1.60 2.37
CA ALA A 70 11.10 -1.05 1.19
C ALA A 70 9.80 -0.28 1.48
N PRO A 71 8.86 -0.75 2.33
CA PRO A 71 7.68 0.04 2.69
C PRO A 71 8.00 1.34 3.42
N PHE A 72 9.03 1.34 4.28
CA PHE A 72 9.45 2.54 5.00
C PHE A 72 10.04 3.58 4.05
N ILE A 73 10.87 3.15 3.10
CA ILE A 73 11.40 4.02 2.04
C ILE A 73 10.26 4.59 1.20
N GLY A 74 9.32 3.75 0.75
CA GLY A 74 8.16 4.21 -0.02
C GLY A 74 7.29 5.19 0.75
N THR A 75 7.06 4.94 2.04
CA THR A 75 6.34 5.86 2.95
C THR A 75 7.08 7.19 3.08
N ALA A 76 8.38 7.16 3.35
CA ALA A 76 9.20 8.36 3.50
C ALA A 76 9.17 9.22 2.22
N ILE A 77 9.29 8.60 1.04
CA ILE A 77 9.20 9.31 -0.25
C ILE A 77 7.81 9.92 -0.42
N SER A 78 6.74 9.14 -0.21
CA SER A 78 5.36 9.61 -0.42
C SER A 78 4.98 10.78 0.49
N LEU A 79 5.35 10.73 1.78
CA LEU A 79 5.09 11.81 2.72
C LEU A 79 5.96 13.03 2.42
N SER A 80 7.23 12.83 2.06
CA SER A 80 8.10 13.94 1.64
C SER A 80 7.53 14.65 0.41
N MET A 81 6.97 13.90 -0.55
CA MET A 81 6.28 14.47 -1.71
C MET A 81 5.03 15.24 -1.31
N LEU A 82 4.22 14.74 -0.37
CA LEU A 82 3.06 15.47 0.15
C LEU A 82 3.47 16.80 0.78
N PHE A 83 4.49 16.81 1.64
CA PHE A 83 4.97 18.03 2.28
C PHE A 83 5.61 18.99 1.27
N ALA A 84 6.38 18.47 0.31
CA ALA A 84 6.94 19.29 -0.76
C ALA A 84 5.83 19.93 -1.62
N MET A 85 4.79 19.17 -1.97
CA MET A 85 3.65 19.71 -2.72
C MET A 85 2.93 20.81 -1.94
N ASP A 86 2.67 20.62 -0.64
CA ASP A 86 2.04 21.67 0.17
C ASP A 86 2.94 22.91 0.32
N TYR A 87 4.25 22.72 0.40
CA TYR A 87 5.22 23.82 0.49
C TYR A 87 5.28 24.65 -0.79
N TYR A 88 5.38 24.01 -1.96
CA TYR A 88 5.53 24.71 -3.25
C TYR A 88 4.20 25.14 -3.87
N LYS A 89 3.12 24.40 -3.62
CA LYS A 89 1.76 24.69 -4.11
C LYS A 89 0.75 24.40 -3.01
N PRO A 90 0.56 25.34 -2.07
CA PRO A 90 -0.36 25.16 -0.95
C PRO A 90 -1.74 24.75 -1.44
N MET A 91 -2.25 23.63 -0.93
CA MET A 91 -3.54 23.09 -1.36
C MET A 91 -4.73 23.90 -0.81
N GLY A 92 -4.49 24.75 0.19
CA GLY A 92 -5.55 25.41 0.95
C GLY A 92 -6.31 24.43 1.85
N LEU A 93 -7.21 24.94 2.69
CA LEU A 93 -8.05 24.12 3.57
C LEU A 93 -9.07 23.32 2.75
N GLU A 94 -9.78 24.00 1.85
CA GLU A 94 -10.79 23.39 0.97
C GLU A 94 -10.20 22.27 0.10
N GLY A 95 -8.97 22.45 -0.41
CA GLY A 95 -8.31 21.43 -1.24
C GLY A 95 -7.89 20.18 -0.45
N VAL A 96 -7.58 20.31 0.85
CA VAL A 96 -7.35 19.15 1.73
C VAL A 96 -8.67 18.44 2.01
N ASP A 97 -9.74 19.19 2.20
CA ASP A 97 -11.07 18.64 2.53
C ASP A 97 -11.69 17.91 1.34
N ASP A 98 -11.64 18.49 0.13
CA ASP A 98 -12.04 17.82 -1.12
C ASP A 98 -11.25 16.52 -1.35
N ARG A 99 -9.93 16.53 -1.12
CA ARG A 99 -9.12 15.32 -1.28
C ARG A 99 -9.50 14.26 -0.26
N ALA A 100 -9.68 14.62 1.01
CA ALA A 100 -10.10 13.68 2.04
C ALA A 100 -11.48 13.07 1.72
N PHE A 101 -12.44 13.90 1.27
CA PHE A 101 -13.75 13.47 0.79
C PHE A 101 -13.63 12.42 -0.33
N ARG A 102 -12.86 12.75 -1.37
CA ARG A 102 -12.68 11.87 -2.52
C ARG A 102 -11.99 10.57 -2.17
N ILE A 103 -11.04 10.58 -1.24
CA ILE A 103 -10.36 9.37 -0.76
C ILE A 103 -11.36 8.44 -0.07
N MET A 104 -12.20 8.97 0.82
CA MET A 104 -13.18 8.16 1.55
C MET A 104 -14.27 7.58 0.63
N ASN A 105 -14.68 8.33 -0.38
CA ASN A 105 -15.72 7.91 -1.31
C ASN A 105 -15.19 7.09 -2.50
N ASN A 106 -13.87 6.89 -2.62
CA ASN A 106 -13.32 6.06 -3.68
C ASN A 106 -13.34 4.58 -3.27
N ALA A 107 -14.43 3.89 -3.64
CA ALA A 107 -14.64 2.47 -3.37
C ALA A 107 -13.46 1.59 -3.85
N GLY A 108 -12.83 1.93 -4.97
CA GLY A 108 -11.68 1.20 -5.50
C GLY A 108 -10.43 1.34 -4.61
N GLN A 109 -10.19 2.54 -4.06
CA GLN A 109 -9.08 2.75 -3.12
C GLN A 109 -9.33 2.02 -1.81
N VAL A 110 -10.55 2.14 -1.26
CA VAL A 110 -10.93 1.42 -0.03
C VAL A 110 -10.80 -0.10 -0.20
N LYS A 111 -11.17 -0.64 -1.37
CA LYS A 111 -11.05 -2.07 -1.65
C LYS A 111 -9.58 -2.52 -1.71
N VAL A 112 -8.71 -1.83 -2.44
CA VAL A 112 -7.28 -2.22 -2.50
C VAL A 112 -6.60 -2.10 -1.13
N ASP A 113 -7.00 -1.12 -0.32
CA ASP A 113 -6.45 -0.94 1.02
C ASP A 113 -6.84 -2.12 1.93
N LYS A 114 -8.11 -2.58 1.87
CA LYS A 114 -8.54 -3.80 2.57
C LYS A 114 -7.76 -5.05 2.13
N TYR A 115 -7.59 -5.25 0.83
CA TYR A 115 -6.82 -6.39 0.30
C TYR A 115 -5.37 -6.35 0.82
N SER A 116 -4.75 -5.18 0.76
CA SER A 116 -3.39 -4.97 1.24
C SER A 116 -3.25 -5.23 2.73
N THR A 117 -4.20 -4.76 3.55
CA THR A 117 -4.17 -4.97 5.01
C THR A 117 -4.36 -6.42 5.40
N VAL A 118 -5.32 -7.13 4.79
CA VAL A 118 -5.54 -8.56 5.05
C VAL A 118 -4.33 -9.37 4.61
N ALA A 119 -3.82 -9.11 3.40
CA ALA A 119 -2.65 -9.81 2.88
C ALA A 119 -1.38 -9.50 3.67
N MET A 120 -1.22 -8.28 4.19
CA MET A 120 -0.15 -7.91 5.13
C MET A 120 -0.19 -8.77 6.39
N ALA A 121 -1.36 -8.90 7.03
CA ALA A 121 -1.51 -9.71 8.23
C ALA A 121 -1.22 -11.19 7.96
N ALA A 122 -1.74 -11.73 6.85
CA ALA A 122 -1.47 -13.10 6.42
C ALA A 122 0.02 -13.33 6.13
N GLY A 123 0.66 -12.42 5.39
CA GLY A 123 2.08 -12.47 5.08
C GLY A 123 2.96 -12.38 6.34
N ALA A 124 2.58 -11.54 7.31
CA ALA A 124 3.25 -11.44 8.59
C ALA A 124 3.19 -12.77 9.37
N ALA A 125 2.02 -13.40 9.41
CA ALA A 125 1.82 -14.69 10.05
C ALA A 125 2.65 -15.80 9.36
N ILE A 126 2.65 -15.85 8.03
CA ILE A 126 3.49 -16.80 7.27
C ILE A 126 4.97 -16.59 7.56
N GLY A 127 5.44 -15.34 7.57
CA GLY A 127 6.82 -15.01 7.91
C GLY A 127 7.21 -15.44 9.33
N ALA A 128 6.29 -15.27 10.29
CA ALA A 128 6.47 -15.71 11.68
C ALA A 128 6.64 -17.23 11.79
N VAL A 129 5.80 -18.00 11.10
CA VAL A 129 5.77 -19.47 11.21
C VAL A 129 6.89 -20.14 10.41
N THR A 130 7.22 -19.63 9.23
CA THR A 130 8.16 -20.31 8.31
C THR A 130 9.63 -20.04 8.59
N ILE A 131 9.97 -18.81 8.98
CA ILE A 131 11.35 -18.34 9.12
C ILE A 131 11.63 -17.89 10.55
N GLY A 132 10.64 -17.28 11.21
CA GLY A 132 10.76 -16.75 12.57
C GLY A 132 11.54 -15.43 12.65
N GLY A 133 11.34 -14.71 13.76
CA GLY A 133 12.01 -13.44 14.05
C GLY A 133 11.39 -12.21 13.37
N LEU A 134 11.65 -11.03 13.94
CA LEU A 134 11.00 -9.77 13.54
C LEU A 134 11.23 -9.43 12.07
N SER A 135 12.44 -9.63 11.54
CA SER A 135 12.75 -9.34 10.13
C SER A 135 11.93 -10.19 9.16
N ALA A 136 11.63 -11.45 9.51
CA ALA A 136 10.82 -12.33 8.68
C ALA A 136 9.35 -11.94 8.71
N ILE A 137 8.84 -11.54 9.88
CA ILE A 137 7.48 -11.01 10.06
C ILE A 137 7.30 -9.76 9.20
N LEU A 138 8.23 -8.81 9.30
CA LEU A 138 8.17 -7.57 8.53
C LEU A 138 8.32 -7.81 7.02
N ALA A 139 9.27 -8.65 6.60
CA ALA A 139 9.43 -9.01 5.19
C ALA A 139 8.17 -9.73 4.65
N GLY A 140 7.60 -10.64 5.44
CA GLY A 140 6.34 -11.33 5.14
C GLY A 140 5.17 -10.36 5.01
N ALA A 141 5.04 -9.42 5.94
CA ALA A 141 4.03 -8.37 5.90
C ALA A 141 4.14 -7.54 4.61
N SER A 142 5.35 -7.10 4.25
CA SER A 142 5.61 -6.35 3.03
C SER A 142 5.28 -7.15 1.77
N THR A 143 5.68 -8.43 1.70
CA THR A 143 5.32 -9.31 0.58
C THR A 143 3.80 -9.50 0.51
N GLY A 144 3.15 -9.63 1.66
CA GLY A 144 1.70 -9.67 1.79
C GLY A 144 1.03 -8.44 1.18
N VAL A 145 1.48 -7.22 1.52
CA VAL A 145 0.99 -5.98 0.90
C VAL A 145 1.12 -6.03 -0.62
N ALA A 146 2.30 -6.36 -1.14
CA ALA A 146 2.54 -6.43 -2.59
C ALA A 146 1.61 -7.45 -3.28
N ALA A 147 1.43 -8.62 -2.68
CA ALA A 147 0.51 -9.65 -3.17
C ALA A 147 -0.94 -9.17 -3.14
N GLY A 148 -1.39 -8.51 -2.05
CA GLY A 148 -2.74 -7.96 -1.94
C GLY A 148 -3.06 -6.93 -3.03
N VAL A 149 -2.11 -6.04 -3.33
CA VAL A 149 -2.24 -5.10 -4.47
C VAL A 149 -2.28 -5.84 -5.80
N GLY A 150 -1.43 -6.84 -6.00
CA GLY A 150 -1.41 -7.68 -7.21
C GLY A 150 -2.73 -8.41 -7.45
N VAL A 151 -3.29 -9.04 -6.41
CA VAL A 151 -4.60 -9.74 -6.48
C VAL A 151 -5.71 -8.78 -6.84
N TYR A 152 -5.81 -7.62 -6.18
CA TYR A 152 -6.81 -6.62 -6.53
C TYR A 152 -6.66 -6.12 -7.96
N SER A 153 -5.42 -5.95 -8.43
CA SER A 153 -5.15 -5.49 -9.80
C SER A 153 -5.54 -6.54 -10.84
N ALA A 154 -5.27 -7.82 -10.57
CA ALA A 154 -5.68 -8.94 -11.41
C ALA A 154 -7.21 -9.10 -11.44
N GLU A 155 -7.89 -8.94 -10.30
CA GLU A 155 -9.36 -8.93 -10.24
C GLU A 155 -9.93 -7.81 -11.09
N LYS A 156 -9.40 -6.59 -10.95
CA LYS A 156 -9.86 -5.42 -11.72
C LYS A 156 -9.60 -5.57 -13.23
N ALA A 157 -8.55 -6.28 -13.62
CA ALA A 157 -8.22 -6.58 -15.02
C ALA A 157 -9.08 -7.71 -15.63
N GLY A 158 -9.98 -8.32 -14.85
CA GLY A 158 -10.79 -9.46 -15.29
C GLY A 158 -10.02 -10.78 -15.40
N TRP A 159 -8.75 -10.81 -14.98
CA TRP A 159 -7.90 -12.00 -15.09
C TRP A 159 -8.40 -13.15 -14.22
N VAL A 160 -9.09 -12.84 -13.12
CA VAL A 160 -9.69 -13.87 -12.25
C VAL A 160 -10.73 -14.69 -13.01
N GLU A 161 -11.53 -14.07 -13.88
CA GLU A 161 -12.49 -14.81 -14.69
C GLU A 161 -11.81 -15.60 -15.80
N THR A 162 -10.80 -15.00 -16.46
CA THR A 162 -9.98 -15.72 -17.46
C THR A 162 -9.31 -16.96 -16.86
N LEU A 163 -8.82 -16.89 -15.62
CA LEU A 163 -8.19 -18.02 -14.93
C LEU A 163 -9.18 -19.12 -14.56
N LYS A 164 -10.46 -18.80 -14.31
CA LYS A 164 -11.50 -19.82 -14.09
C LYS A 164 -11.87 -20.55 -15.39
N GLU A 165 -11.81 -19.86 -16.51
CA GLU A 165 -12.09 -20.42 -17.83
C GLU A 165 -10.92 -21.23 -18.40
N PHE A 166 -9.70 -21.02 -17.90
CA PHE A 166 -8.49 -21.73 -18.31
C PHE A 166 -8.52 -23.19 -17.83
N LYS A 167 -9.20 -24.06 -18.60
CA LYS A 167 -9.03 -25.52 -18.47
C LYS A 167 -7.61 -25.88 -18.90
N LEU A 168 -6.82 -26.43 -17.98
CA LEU A 168 -5.50 -26.96 -18.31
C LEU A 168 -5.67 -28.02 -19.41
N PRO A 169 -4.89 -27.97 -20.50
CA PRO A 169 -4.90 -29.03 -21.48
C PRO A 169 -4.59 -30.34 -20.76
N GLU A 170 -5.40 -31.37 -20.99
CA GLU A 170 -5.15 -32.71 -20.45
C GLU A 170 -3.78 -33.15 -20.97
N ILE A 171 -2.80 -33.20 -20.06
CA ILE A 171 -1.46 -33.69 -20.40
C ILE A 171 -1.61 -35.19 -20.62
N ASN A 172 -1.62 -35.61 -21.88
CA ASN A 172 -1.69 -37.02 -22.26
C ASN A 172 -0.46 -37.73 -21.66
N LYS A 173 -0.71 -38.68 -20.76
CA LYS A 173 0.33 -39.50 -20.15
C LYS A 173 0.54 -40.73 -21.04
N ASP A 174 1.30 -40.55 -22.12
CA ASP A 174 1.81 -41.65 -22.94
C ASP A 174 3.21 -42.07 -22.47
#